data_AF-A0A1V0FZI6-F1
#
_entry.id   AF-A0A1V0FZI6-F1
#
_cell.length_a   1.000
_cell.length_b   1.000
_cell.length_c   1.000
_cell.angle_alpha   90.00
_cell.angle_beta   90.00
_cell.angle_gamma   90.00
#
_symmetry.space_group_name_H-M   'P 1'
#
loop_
_entity.id
_entity.type
_entity.pdbx_description
1 polymer ?
#
loop_
_entity_poly.entity_id
_entity_poly.type
_entity_poly.pdbx_seq_one_letter_code
_entity_poly.pdbx_strand_id
1 'polypeptide(L)'
;MKSDVNCTVDKLDDSETIKQSEANHRQLTALSLASDSAFEQTSLRVLAVAKGNPANGHTDTGAENGVVSQNGATYTALLGGRIETISAEEKPETANLFKDAEQRTACAEHNLKQEWAMHSREYVLTVVCAATTAAEPETTDPMSWKLETLKTNKELALLLREGSGFSENSAAMEPAAITTIIQEILGTTEQEYETKFLKYVKAESREYTIGHKQLKGSFLEMANNARAPELLAHLLGKKESTKQQSCKDAPKEVEKDEQKSKCQSITEKSKCTADKDCEYKDGKCKLKEEGVKAENDDKTTKNTTGSNCFVINKASPWLAFLIL
;
A
#
# COMPACT_ATOMS: atom_id res chain seq x y z
N MET A 1 25.97 28.93 -21.25
CA MET A 1 25.24 27.77 -21.80
C MET A 1 24.24 27.34 -20.76
N LYS A 2 22.94 27.33 -21.09
CA LYS A 2 21.91 26.81 -20.17
C LYS A 2 22.05 25.30 -20.14
N SER A 3 22.43 24.76 -18.98
CA SER A 3 22.39 23.32 -18.73
C SER A 3 20.95 22.97 -18.38
N ASP A 4 20.14 22.69 -19.40
CA ASP A 4 18.79 22.13 -19.25
C ASP A 4 18.87 20.60 -19.12
N VAL A 5 19.83 20.08 -18.34
CA VAL A 5 19.88 18.63 -18.04
C VAL A 5 18.98 18.36 -16.83
N ASN A 6 17.68 18.44 -17.08
CA ASN A 6 16.70 18.00 -16.10
C ASN A 6 16.68 16.46 -16.16
N CYS A 7 17.35 15.80 -15.23
CA CYS A 7 17.33 14.34 -15.06
C CYS A 7 15.95 13.85 -14.56
N THR A 8 14.88 14.15 -15.30
CA THR A 8 13.55 13.59 -15.04
C THR A 8 13.41 12.28 -15.81
N VAL A 9 13.11 11.20 -15.09
CA VAL A 9 12.87 9.87 -15.69
C VAL A 9 11.48 9.76 -16.34
N ASP A 10 10.57 10.68 -16.02
CA ASP A 10 9.16 10.60 -16.43
C ASP A 10 8.92 10.97 -17.91
N LYS A 11 9.92 11.56 -18.57
CA LYS A 11 9.83 12.06 -19.96
C LYS A 11 11.09 11.76 -20.79
N LEU A 12 11.75 10.64 -20.51
CA LEU A 12 12.98 10.27 -21.23
C LEU A 12 12.74 10.14 -22.74
N ASP A 13 11.58 9.63 -23.17
CA ASP A 13 11.29 9.53 -24.61
C ASP A 13 11.06 10.88 -25.31
N ASP A 14 10.82 11.96 -24.56
CA ASP A 14 10.73 13.33 -25.09
C ASP A 14 12.11 14.02 -25.15
N SER A 15 13.16 13.38 -24.64
CA SER A 15 14.52 13.92 -24.64
C SER A 15 15.20 13.75 -26.01
N GLU A 16 15.92 14.78 -26.45
CA GLU A 16 16.72 14.74 -27.67
C GLU A 16 18.00 13.88 -27.52
N THR A 17 18.43 13.57 -26.29
CA THR A 17 19.74 12.96 -26.01
C THR A 17 19.69 11.58 -25.37
N ILE A 18 18.64 11.23 -24.62
CA ILE A 18 18.51 9.94 -23.93
C ILE A 18 17.05 9.47 -24.01
N LYS A 19 16.73 8.49 -24.86
CA LYS A 19 15.38 7.92 -24.96
C LYS A 19 15.27 6.59 -24.22
N GLN A 20 14.18 6.40 -23.47
CA GLN A 20 13.92 5.15 -22.77
C GLN A 20 13.69 4.00 -23.75
N SER A 21 13.01 4.28 -24.86
CA SER A 21 12.78 3.35 -25.98
C SER A 21 14.07 2.83 -26.63
N GLU A 22 15.19 3.56 -26.50
CA GLU A 22 16.50 3.17 -27.02
C GLU A 22 17.33 2.39 -25.98
N ALA A 23 16.89 2.34 -24.71
CA ALA A 23 17.58 1.66 -23.62
C ALA A 23 17.22 0.17 -23.54
N ASN A 24 18.04 -0.69 -24.16
CA ASN A 24 17.91 -2.15 -24.02
C ASN A 24 18.81 -2.70 -22.91
N HIS A 25 18.31 -2.70 -21.68
CA HIS A 25 19.05 -3.19 -20.52
C HIS A 25 19.41 -4.68 -20.59
N ARG A 26 18.76 -5.49 -21.46
CA ARG A 26 19.06 -6.92 -21.66
C ARG A 26 20.20 -7.18 -22.65
N GLN A 27 20.60 -6.17 -23.42
CA GLN A 27 21.72 -6.24 -24.37
C GLN A 27 22.95 -5.43 -23.91
N LEU A 28 22.79 -4.60 -22.87
CA LEU A 28 23.87 -3.81 -22.30
C LEU A 28 25.00 -4.70 -21.75
N THR A 29 26.24 -4.55 -22.26
CA THR A 29 27.43 -5.26 -21.72
C THR A 29 28.47 -4.32 -21.11
N ALA A 30 28.40 -3.03 -21.44
CA ALA A 30 29.31 -2.00 -20.97
C ALA A 30 28.58 -0.65 -20.81
N LEU A 31 29.17 0.24 -20.01
CA LEU A 31 28.70 1.60 -19.79
C LEU A 31 29.83 2.60 -20.02
N SER A 32 29.52 3.71 -20.69
CA SER A 32 30.41 4.88 -20.71
C SER A 32 30.14 5.71 -19.46
N LEU A 33 31.14 5.80 -18.58
CA LEU A 33 31.03 6.47 -17.29
C LEU A 33 32.14 7.51 -17.15
N ALA A 34 31.86 8.61 -16.47
CA ALA A 34 32.90 9.53 -16.05
C ALA A 34 33.92 8.79 -15.15
N SER A 35 35.19 9.20 -15.23
CA SER A 35 36.22 8.72 -14.30
C SER A 35 35.95 9.20 -12.89
N ASP A 36 36.50 8.51 -11.89
CA ASP A 36 36.30 8.87 -10.48
C ASP A 36 36.80 10.30 -10.16
N SER A 37 37.77 10.80 -10.93
CA SER A 37 38.25 12.18 -10.85
C SER A 37 37.18 13.25 -11.13
N ALA A 38 36.09 12.90 -11.81
CA ALA A 38 34.94 13.79 -11.99
C ALA A 38 34.17 14.03 -10.68
N PHE A 39 34.30 13.10 -9.72
CA PHE A 39 33.67 13.20 -8.39
C PHE A 39 34.63 13.74 -7.31
N GLU A 40 35.91 13.94 -7.66
CA GLU A 40 36.88 14.54 -6.76
C GLU A 40 36.62 16.05 -6.59
N GLN A 41 37.07 16.59 -5.45
CA GLN A 41 37.00 18.03 -5.20
C GLN A 41 37.79 18.80 -6.27
N THR A 42 37.19 19.82 -6.87
CA THR A 42 37.84 20.66 -7.89
C THR A 42 39.16 21.22 -7.35
N SER A 43 40.25 20.92 -8.05
CA SER A 43 41.56 21.46 -7.71
C SER A 43 41.63 22.96 -7.98
N LEU A 44 42.19 23.71 -7.02
CA LEU A 44 42.40 25.15 -7.13
C LEU A 44 43.87 25.44 -7.38
N ARG A 45 44.16 26.26 -8.39
CA ARG A 45 45.48 26.84 -8.62
C ARG A 45 45.50 28.26 -8.09
N VAL A 46 46.42 28.55 -7.16
CA VAL A 46 46.68 29.91 -6.70
C VAL A 46 47.87 30.46 -7.47
N LEU A 47 47.64 31.53 -8.23
CA LEU A 47 48.70 32.28 -8.91
C LEU A 47 49.00 33.53 -8.10
N ALA A 48 50.17 33.57 -7.48
CA ALA A 48 50.69 34.76 -6.83
C ALA A 48 51.61 35.51 -7.80
N VAL A 49 51.40 36.82 -7.93
CA VAL A 49 52.23 37.70 -8.74
C VAL A 49 52.77 38.84 -7.89
N ALA A 50 54.04 39.16 -8.09
CA ALA A 50 54.68 40.32 -7.49
C ALA A 50 55.29 41.18 -8.60
N LYS A 51 55.11 42.49 -8.49
CA LYS A 51 55.79 43.46 -9.34
C LYS A 51 56.55 44.44 -8.46
N GLY A 52 57.79 44.75 -8.83
CA GLY A 52 58.66 45.62 -8.05
C GLY A 52 59.12 44.97 -6.74
N ASN A 53 59.41 45.78 -5.73
CA ASN A 53 59.83 45.31 -4.40
C ASN A 53 58.83 45.80 -3.34
N PRO A 54 57.75 45.05 -3.08
CA PRO A 54 56.70 45.46 -2.15
C PRO A 54 57.24 45.58 -0.72
N ALA A 55 57.05 46.76 -0.12
CA ALA A 55 57.54 47.11 1.22
C ALA A 55 56.43 47.04 2.30
N ASN A 56 56.79 47.32 3.55
CA ASN A 56 55.85 47.31 4.68
C ASN A 56 54.83 48.46 4.55
N GLY A 57 53.58 48.13 4.22
CA GLY A 57 52.46 49.07 4.09
C GLY A 57 51.75 48.93 2.74
N HIS A 58 50.53 48.42 2.77
CA HIS A 58 49.74 48.13 1.58
C HIS A 58 48.29 48.59 1.76
N THR A 59 47.68 49.04 0.68
CA THR A 59 46.24 49.30 0.60
C THR A 59 45.65 48.51 -0.55
N ASP A 60 44.42 48.04 -0.35
CA ASP A 60 43.59 47.51 -1.43
C ASP A 60 43.47 48.60 -2.52
N THR A 61 43.71 48.20 -3.76
CA THR A 61 43.61 49.11 -4.91
C THR A 61 42.16 49.43 -5.27
N GLY A 62 41.18 48.60 -4.85
CA GLY A 62 39.77 48.72 -5.20
C GLY A 62 39.45 48.57 -6.69
N ALA A 63 40.47 48.48 -7.55
CA ALA A 63 40.36 48.36 -9.00
C ALA A 63 40.18 46.90 -9.42
N GLU A 64 40.86 45.96 -8.75
CA GLU A 64 40.71 44.52 -8.97
C GLU A 64 40.79 43.74 -7.65
N ASN A 65 39.88 42.77 -7.48
CA ASN A 65 39.86 41.90 -6.31
C ASN A 65 41.15 41.08 -6.22
N GLY A 66 41.75 41.02 -5.03
CA GLY A 66 42.95 40.21 -4.78
C GLY A 66 44.27 40.90 -5.16
N VAL A 67 44.28 42.21 -5.41
CA VAL A 67 45.49 43.00 -5.70
C VAL A 67 45.69 44.11 -4.66
N VAL A 68 46.85 44.11 -4.02
CA VAL A 68 47.29 45.16 -3.09
C VAL A 68 48.47 45.94 -3.66
N SER A 69 48.53 47.23 -3.36
CA SER A 69 49.60 48.12 -3.82
C SER A 69 50.24 48.90 -2.68
N GLN A 70 51.45 49.39 -2.90
CA GLN A 70 52.09 50.36 -2.02
C GLN A 70 51.36 51.72 -2.10
N ASN A 71 51.09 52.35 -0.96
CA ASN A 71 50.43 53.65 -0.85
C ASN A 71 51.09 54.74 -1.73
N GLY A 72 50.35 55.34 -2.67
CA GLY A 72 50.79 56.49 -3.48
C GLY A 72 50.03 56.64 -4.82
N ALA A 73 50.15 57.80 -5.48
CA ALA A 73 49.49 58.09 -6.77
C ALA A 73 50.06 57.30 -7.97
N THR A 74 51.13 56.53 -7.76
CA THR A 74 51.82 55.74 -8.81
C THR A 74 52.13 54.34 -8.29
N TYR A 75 51.55 53.32 -8.92
CA TYR A 75 51.70 51.91 -8.54
C TYR A 75 53.05 51.33 -9.04
N THR A 76 54.12 51.50 -8.27
CA THR A 76 55.47 50.96 -8.59
C THR A 76 55.74 49.57 -8.02
N ALA A 77 54.98 49.16 -7.00
CA ALA A 77 55.06 47.83 -6.38
C ALA A 77 53.67 47.26 -6.09
N LEU A 78 53.46 45.99 -6.44
CA LEU A 78 52.16 45.30 -6.38
C LEU A 78 52.34 43.86 -5.90
N LEU A 79 51.35 43.36 -5.15
CA LEU A 79 51.14 41.95 -4.87
C LEU A 79 49.73 41.59 -5.32
N GLY A 80 49.60 40.52 -6.10
CA GLY A 80 48.32 40.04 -6.59
C GLY A 80 48.19 38.54 -6.40
N GLY A 81 46.97 38.07 -6.15
CA GLY A 81 46.61 36.67 -6.12
C GLY A 81 45.38 36.42 -6.97
N ARG A 82 45.41 35.42 -7.86
CA ARG A 82 44.22 34.89 -8.52
C ARG A 82 44.05 33.42 -8.21
N ILE A 83 42.81 33.01 -7.97
CA ILE A 83 42.44 31.61 -7.86
C ILE A 83 41.85 31.18 -9.20
N GLU A 84 42.36 30.08 -9.71
CA GLU A 84 41.85 29.41 -10.90
C GLU A 84 41.33 28.04 -10.53
N THR A 85 40.15 27.71 -11.01
CA THR A 85 39.66 26.33 -10.99
C THR A 85 40.38 25.56 -12.09
N ILE A 86 41.05 24.48 -11.72
CA ILE A 86 41.52 23.50 -12.68
C ILE A 86 40.33 22.60 -12.98
N SER A 87 39.68 22.82 -14.13
CA SER A 87 38.68 21.87 -14.61
C SER A 87 39.40 20.60 -15.00
N ALA A 88 39.02 19.46 -14.41
CA ALA A 88 39.33 18.18 -15.00
C ALA A 88 38.59 18.10 -16.36
N GLU A 89 39.27 17.61 -17.40
CA GLU A 89 38.60 17.31 -18.66
C GLU A 89 37.82 16.01 -18.46
N GLU A 90 36.49 16.09 -18.49
CA GLU A 90 35.64 14.91 -18.40
C GLU A 90 35.75 14.10 -19.69
N LYS A 91 36.49 12.99 -19.63
CA LYS A 91 36.56 12.00 -20.70
C LYS A 91 35.86 10.75 -20.21
N PRO A 92 34.60 10.52 -20.62
CA PRO A 92 33.91 9.28 -20.31
C PRO A 92 34.71 8.09 -20.83
N GLU A 93 34.81 7.05 -20.02
CA GLU A 93 35.47 5.82 -20.36
C GLU A 93 34.47 4.67 -20.34
N THR A 94 34.58 3.80 -21.34
CA THR A 94 33.80 2.56 -21.39
C THR A 94 34.33 1.57 -20.37
N ALA A 95 33.48 1.11 -19.44
CA ALA A 95 33.74 -0.02 -18.56
C ALA A 95 32.74 -1.15 -18.83
N ASN A 96 33.23 -2.38 -18.75
CA ASN A 96 32.40 -3.57 -18.86
C ASN A 96 31.61 -3.79 -17.56
N LEU A 97 30.36 -4.23 -17.70
CA LEU A 97 29.50 -4.65 -16.59
C LEU A 97 29.78 -6.12 -16.18
N PHE A 98 30.28 -6.91 -17.13
CA PHE A 98 30.47 -8.35 -16.99
C PHE A 98 31.96 -8.72 -17.10
N LYS A 99 32.32 -9.90 -16.57
CA LYS A 99 33.68 -10.46 -16.69
C LYS A 99 34.12 -10.64 -18.15
N ASP A 100 33.17 -10.94 -19.02
CA ASP A 100 33.35 -11.05 -20.46
C ASP A 100 32.69 -9.83 -21.13
N ALA A 101 33.44 -9.10 -21.96
CA ALA A 101 32.94 -7.91 -22.65
C ALA A 101 31.85 -8.22 -23.70
N GLU A 102 31.82 -9.46 -24.19
CA GLU A 102 30.91 -9.92 -25.25
C GLU A 102 29.76 -10.76 -24.68
N GLN A 103 29.86 -11.23 -23.43
CA GLN A 103 28.88 -12.14 -22.84
C GLN A 103 28.38 -11.71 -21.46
N ARG A 104 27.05 -11.76 -21.28
CA ARG A 104 26.36 -11.46 -20.02
C ARG A 104 26.36 -12.65 -19.05
N THR A 105 27.54 -13.12 -18.66
CA THR A 105 27.68 -14.29 -17.79
C THR A 105 27.64 -13.93 -16.31
N ALA A 106 28.77 -13.51 -15.74
CA ALA A 106 28.89 -13.05 -14.38
C ALA A 106 29.28 -11.58 -14.35
N CYS A 107 28.74 -10.83 -13.38
CA CYS A 107 29.14 -9.45 -13.15
C CYS A 107 30.65 -9.36 -12.90
N ALA A 108 31.26 -8.28 -13.40
CA ALA A 108 32.65 -7.98 -13.10
C ALA A 108 32.82 -7.79 -11.58
N GLU A 109 33.97 -8.23 -11.06
CA GLU A 109 34.31 -8.05 -9.65
C GLU A 109 34.90 -6.65 -9.44
N HIS A 110 34.36 -5.94 -8.46
CA HIS A 110 34.76 -4.57 -8.12
C HIS A 110 35.04 -4.45 -6.62
N ASN A 111 35.95 -3.55 -6.23
CA ASN A 111 36.36 -3.38 -4.84
C ASN A 111 35.57 -2.26 -4.16
N LEU A 112 34.46 -2.64 -3.52
CA LEU A 112 33.56 -1.70 -2.84
C LEU A 112 33.98 -1.33 -1.41
N LYS A 113 35.18 -1.71 -0.95
CA LYS A 113 35.60 -1.54 0.46
C LYS A 113 36.17 -0.17 0.81
N GLN A 114 36.11 0.79 -0.11
CA GLN A 114 36.68 2.13 0.08
C GLN A 114 35.66 3.08 0.73
N GLU A 115 36.13 4.07 1.49
CA GLU A 115 35.27 5.18 1.91
C GLU A 115 34.68 5.84 0.66
N TRP A 116 33.39 6.20 0.73
CA TRP A 116 32.65 6.80 -0.40
C TRP A 116 32.50 5.92 -1.64
N ALA A 117 32.65 4.59 -1.54
CA ALA A 117 32.47 3.67 -2.66
C ALA A 117 31.17 3.91 -3.46
N MET A 118 30.08 4.39 -2.84
CA MET A 118 28.84 4.75 -3.56
C MET A 118 29.01 5.83 -4.65
N HIS A 119 30.08 6.63 -4.58
CA HIS A 119 30.42 7.66 -5.57
C HIS A 119 31.50 7.20 -6.56
N SER A 120 31.82 5.91 -6.61
CA SER A 120 32.78 5.36 -7.58
C SER A 120 32.09 4.74 -8.78
N ARG A 121 32.79 4.76 -9.91
CA ARG A 121 32.43 4.04 -11.13
C ARG A 121 32.21 2.56 -10.87
N GLU A 122 33.03 1.96 -10.01
CA GLU A 122 32.96 0.56 -9.62
C GLU A 122 31.64 0.18 -8.93
N TYR A 123 31.10 1.06 -8.10
CA TYR A 123 29.80 0.84 -7.46
C TYR A 123 28.66 0.90 -8.47
N VAL A 124 28.67 1.90 -9.36
CA VAL A 124 27.67 2.03 -10.42
C VAL A 124 27.65 0.77 -11.30
N LEU A 125 28.82 0.30 -11.74
CA LEU A 125 28.93 -0.92 -12.56
C LEU A 125 28.36 -2.15 -11.84
N THR A 126 28.67 -2.29 -10.55
CA THR A 126 28.19 -3.41 -9.72
C THR A 126 26.66 -3.40 -9.60
N VAL A 127 26.09 -2.26 -9.23
CA VAL A 127 24.64 -2.12 -9.01
C VAL A 127 23.87 -2.27 -10.32
N VAL A 128 24.36 -1.68 -11.42
CA VAL A 128 23.72 -1.82 -12.73
C VAL A 128 23.80 -3.26 -13.23
N CYS A 129 24.93 -3.95 -13.06
CA CYS A 129 25.00 -5.36 -13.43
C CYS A 129 24.02 -6.21 -12.60
N ALA A 130 23.96 -6.02 -11.28
CA ALA A 130 23.01 -6.74 -10.42
C ALA A 130 21.56 -6.47 -10.82
N ALA A 131 21.20 -5.22 -11.11
CA ALA A 131 19.84 -4.85 -11.50
C ALA A 131 19.45 -5.46 -12.86
N THR A 132 20.38 -5.46 -13.83
CA THR A 132 20.10 -5.96 -15.19
C THR A 132 20.21 -7.48 -15.33
N THR A 133 20.72 -8.17 -14.31
CA THR A 133 20.79 -9.65 -14.24
C THR A 133 19.79 -10.24 -13.25
N ALA A 134 19.13 -9.39 -12.44
CA ALA A 134 18.06 -9.83 -11.56
C ALA A 134 16.99 -10.54 -12.39
N ALA A 135 16.63 -11.75 -11.95
CA ALA A 135 15.48 -12.42 -12.51
C ALA A 135 14.26 -11.51 -12.34
N GLU A 136 13.50 -11.30 -13.42
CA GLU A 136 12.18 -10.69 -13.26
C GLU A 136 11.44 -11.51 -12.21
N PRO A 137 10.81 -10.86 -11.22
CA PRO A 137 10.00 -11.60 -10.27
C PRO A 137 8.99 -12.39 -11.08
N GLU A 138 9.01 -13.71 -10.94
CA GLU A 138 8.03 -14.56 -11.61
C GLU A 138 6.66 -14.14 -11.10
N THR A 139 5.94 -13.36 -11.90
CA THR A 139 4.54 -13.06 -11.66
C THR A 139 3.77 -14.32 -12.01
N THR A 140 3.72 -15.26 -11.08
CA THR A 140 2.81 -16.39 -11.18
C THR A 140 1.39 -15.84 -11.13
N ASP A 141 0.57 -16.21 -12.11
CA ASP A 141 -0.86 -15.87 -12.11
C ASP A 141 -1.44 -16.30 -10.75
N PRO A 142 -1.97 -15.39 -9.92
CA PRO A 142 -2.54 -15.74 -8.61
C PRO A 142 -3.62 -16.81 -8.72
N MET A 143 -4.26 -16.91 -9.89
CA MET A 143 -5.27 -17.90 -10.18
C MET A 143 -4.72 -19.29 -10.52
N SER A 144 -3.41 -19.47 -10.55
CA SER A 144 -2.70 -20.74 -10.67
C SER A 144 -2.19 -21.27 -9.33
N TRP A 145 -2.31 -20.48 -8.26
CA TRP A 145 -1.87 -20.86 -6.94
C TRP A 145 -2.73 -22.00 -6.37
N LYS A 146 -2.06 -22.99 -5.78
CA LYS A 146 -2.69 -24.12 -5.10
C LYS A 146 -3.05 -23.75 -3.67
N LEU A 147 -4.07 -24.40 -3.13
CA LEU A 147 -4.47 -24.18 -1.74
C LEU A 147 -3.31 -24.45 -0.76
N GLU A 148 -2.47 -25.45 -1.03
CA GLU A 148 -1.28 -25.76 -0.20
C GLU A 148 -0.29 -24.58 -0.09
N THR A 149 -0.13 -23.80 -1.16
CA THR A 149 0.72 -22.59 -1.16
C THR A 149 0.07 -21.45 -0.36
N LEU A 150 -1.27 -21.44 -0.31
CA LEU A 150 -2.03 -20.37 0.33
C LEU A 150 -2.25 -20.61 1.82
N LYS A 151 -2.40 -21.86 2.27
CA LYS A 151 -2.76 -22.24 3.67
C LYS A 151 -1.87 -21.64 4.76
N THR A 152 -0.64 -21.27 4.43
CA THR A 152 0.33 -20.68 5.37
C THR A 152 0.56 -19.18 5.15
N ASN A 153 -0.15 -18.56 4.20
CA ASN A 153 0.02 -17.15 3.86
C ASN A 153 -0.67 -16.25 4.90
N LYS A 154 0.15 -15.66 5.78
CA LYS A 154 -0.32 -14.78 6.86
C LYS A 154 -1.07 -13.55 6.33
N GLU A 155 -0.60 -12.93 5.25
CA GLU A 155 -1.22 -11.72 4.70
C GLU A 155 -2.61 -12.02 4.13
N LEU A 156 -2.73 -13.15 3.41
CA LEU A 156 -4.02 -13.63 2.92
C LEU A 156 -4.99 -13.91 4.07
N ALA A 157 -4.55 -14.58 5.14
CA ALA A 157 -5.38 -14.81 6.32
C ALA A 157 -5.85 -13.50 6.97
N LEU A 158 -5.01 -12.47 7.01
CA LEU A 158 -5.38 -11.15 7.54
C LEU A 158 -6.45 -10.48 6.68
N LEU A 159 -6.29 -10.48 5.36
CA LEU A 159 -7.26 -9.90 4.42
C LEU A 159 -8.61 -10.61 4.47
N LEU A 160 -8.58 -11.94 4.46
CA LEU A 160 -9.76 -12.78 4.57
C LEU A 160 -10.52 -12.56 5.88
N ARG A 161 -9.79 -12.41 6.99
CA ARG A 161 -10.35 -12.11 8.31
C ARG A 161 -11.07 -10.75 8.31
N GLU A 162 -10.43 -9.72 7.77
CA GLU A 162 -10.98 -8.36 7.69
C GLU A 162 -12.21 -8.31 6.78
N GLY A 163 -12.12 -8.93 5.59
CA GLY A 163 -13.23 -9.00 4.64
C GLY A 163 -14.48 -9.69 5.23
N SER A 164 -14.25 -10.75 6.00
CA SER A 164 -15.32 -11.57 6.60
C SER A 164 -15.94 -10.96 7.87
N GLY A 165 -15.42 -9.84 8.38
CA GLY A 165 -15.96 -9.15 9.55
C GLY A 165 -15.61 -9.80 10.90
N PHE A 166 -14.53 -10.59 10.96
CA PHE A 166 -14.00 -11.11 12.22
C PHE A 166 -13.26 -9.99 12.97
N SER A 167 -13.94 -9.29 13.86
CA SER A 167 -13.28 -8.35 14.76
C SER A 167 -12.78 -9.09 16.00
N GLU A 168 -11.48 -9.40 16.04
CA GLU A 168 -10.67 -9.26 17.25
C GLU A 168 -9.16 -9.43 16.98
N ASN A 169 -8.41 -8.56 17.65
CA ASN A 169 -6.97 -8.43 17.84
C ASN A 169 -6.00 -8.90 16.74
N SER A 170 -5.22 -7.92 16.26
CA SER A 170 -4.06 -8.02 15.37
C SER A 170 -2.83 -8.68 16.01
N ALA A 171 -3.02 -9.56 17.00
CA ALA A 171 -1.91 -10.33 17.56
C ALA A 171 -1.30 -11.25 16.49
N ALA A 172 -0.04 -11.63 16.68
CA ALA A 172 0.61 -12.65 15.86
C ALA A 172 -0.31 -13.87 15.76
N MET A 173 -0.80 -14.13 14.55
CA MET A 173 -1.68 -15.25 14.30
C MET A 173 -0.80 -16.50 14.27
N GLU A 174 -1.00 -17.39 15.23
CA GLU A 174 -0.30 -18.67 15.27
C GLU A 174 -0.55 -19.45 13.96
N PRO A 175 0.41 -20.26 13.48
CA PRO A 175 0.30 -20.97 12.19
C PRO A 175 -0.99 -21.80 12.04
N ALA A 176 -1.46 -22.39 13.14
CA ALA A 176 -2.73 -23.13 13.17
C ALA A 176 -3.94 -22.23 12.91
N ALA A 177 -3.96 -21.01 13.48
CA ALA A 177 -5.03 -20.05 13.26
C ALA A 177 -5.03 -19.50 11.83
N ILE A 178 -3.86 -19.26 11.23
CA ILE A 178 -3.72 -18.89 9.81
C ILE A 178 -4.37 -19.98 8.94
N THR A 179 -3.99 -21.23 9.16
CA THR A 179 -4.50 -22.38 8.39
C THR A 179 -6.01 -22.50 8.52
N THR A 180 -6.55 -22.37 9.73
CA THR A 180 -8.00 -22.45 9.98
C THR A 180 -8.77 -21.37 9.22
N ILE A 181 -8.36 -20.10 9.31
CA ILE A 181 -9.07 -18.99 8.63
C ILE A 181 -9.11 -19.21 7.13
N ILE A 182 -7.97 -19.60 6.54
CA ILE A 182 -7.89 -19.83 5.10
C ILE A 182 -8.77 -21.00 4.71
N GLN A 183 -8.76 -22.10 5.47
CA GLN A 183 -9.58 -23.27 5.17
C GLN A 183 -11.09 -23.03 5.37
N GLU A 184 -11.48 -22.21 6.34
CA GLU A 184 -12.89 -21.84 6.56
C GLU A 184 -13.48 -21.11 5.34
N ILE A 185 -12.67 -20.31 4.65
CA ILE A 185 -13.15 -19.46 3.54
C ILE A 185 -12.89 -20.10 2.18
N LEU A 186 -11.68 -20.62 1.96
CA LEU A 186 -11.25 -21.19 0.69
C LEU A 186 -11.51 -22.71 0.60
N GLY A 187 -11.76 -23.39 1.72
CA GLY A 187 -12.00 -24.83 1.76
C GLY A 187 -10.82 -25.63 2.34
N THR A 188 -11.09 -26.87 2.72
CA THR A 188 -10.08 -27.75 3.37
C THR A 188 -9.25 -28.55 2.37
N THR A 189 -9.79 -28.75 1.16
CA THR A 189 -9.19 -29.54 0.07
C THR A 189 -9.02 -28.72 -1.20
N GLU A 190 -8.12 -29.14 -2.08
CA GLU A 190 -7.91 -28.48 -3.38
C GLU A 190 -9.19 -28.45 -4.22
N GLN A 191 -9.97 -29.53 -4.21
CA GLN A 191 -11.24 -29.61 -4.93
C GLN A 191 -12.28 -28.62 -4.39
N GLU A 192 -12.32 -28.42 -3.07
CA GLU A 192 -13.17 -27.40 -2.46
C GLU A 192 -12.73 -26.00 -2.88
N TYR A 193 -11.43 -25.73 -2.90
CA TYR A 193 -10.87 -24.44 -3.34
C TYR A 193 -11.18 -24.16 -4.82
N GLU A 194 -10.98 -25.14 -5.70
CA GLU A 194 -11.34 -25.02 -7.11
C GLU A 194 -12.82 -24.71 -7.29
N THR A 195 -13.69 -25.39 -6.54
CA THR A 195 -15.13 -25.29 -6.70
C THR A 195 -15.71 -24.03 -6.04
N LYS A 196 -15.26 -23.69 -4.83
CA LYS A 196 -15.79 -22.59 -4.02
C LYS A 196 -15.17 -21.25 -4.40
N PHE A 197 -13.91 -21.22 -4.83
CA PHE A 197 -13.20 -19.99 -5.14
C PHE A 197 -12.91 -19.85 -6.63
N LEU A 198 -12.07 -20.71 -7.20
CA LEU A 198 -11.58 -20.50 -8.58
C LEU A 198 -12.72 -20.52 -9.61
N LYS A 199 -13.68 -21.44 -9.49
CA LYS A 199 -14.84 -21.52 -10.38
C LYS A 199 -15.70 -20.26 -10.29
N TYR A 200 -15.95 -19.76 -9.08
CA TYR A 200 -16.73 -18.54 -8.86
C TYR A 200 -16.05 -17.31 -9.43
N VAL A 201 -14.72 -17.21 -9.29
CA VAL A 201 -13.96 -16.06 -9.78
C VAL A 201 -13.79 -16.09 -11.31
N LYS A 202 -13.50 -17.27 -11.89
CA LYS A 202 -13.16 -17.41 -13.32
C LYS A 202 -14.36 -17.65 -14.24
N ALA A 203 -15.30 -18.50 -13.82
CA ALA A 203 -16.22 -19.14 -14.75
C ALA A 203 -17.69 -18.80 -14.48
N GLU A 204 -18.07 -18.54 -13.24
CA GLU A 204 -19.46 -18.23 -12.91
C GLU A 204 -19.82 -16.80 -13.32
N SER A 205 -20.66 -16.69 -14.36
CA SER A 205 -21.15 -15.40 -14.84
C SER A 205 -22.21 -14.84 -13.88
N ARG A 206 -22.03 -13.59 -13.49
CA ARG A 206 -23.01 -12.80 -12.72
C ARG A 206 -23.37 -11.54 -13.47
N GLU A 207 -24.51 -10.98 -13.11
CA GLU A 207 -25.02 -9.74 -13.68
C GLU A 207 -25.33 -8.74 -12.56
N TYR A 208 -24.80 -7.53 -12.68
CA TYR A 208 -25.04 -6.42 -11.78
C TYR A 208 -25.56 -5.22 -12.56
N THR A 209 -26.65 -4.64 -12.07
CA THR A 209 -27.17 -3.37 -12.59
C THR A 209 -26.70 -2.22 -11.71
N ILE A 210 -26.07 -1.22 -12.33
CA ILE A 210 -25.59 0.02 -11.70
C ILE A 210 -26.15 1.18 -12.52
N GLY A 211 -27.10 1.92 -11.93
CA GLY A 211 -27.90 2.91 -12.66
C GLY A 211 -28.71 2.24 -13.78
N HIS A 212 -28.55 2.72 -15.02
CA HIS A 212 -29.22 2.17 -16.21
C HIS A 212 -28.36 1.19 -17.01
N LYS A 213 -27.18 0.81 -16.49
CA LYS A 213 -26.23 -0.05 -17.21
C LYS A 213 -26.04 -1.38 -16.49
N GLN A 214 -25.94 -2.45 -17.27
CA GLN A 214 -25.61 -3.78 -16.79
C GLN A 214 -24.11 -4.07 -16.97
N LEU A 215 -23.50 -4.68 -15.96
CA LEU A 215 -22.23 -5.38 -16.08
C LEU A 215 -22.51 -6.88 -15.95
N LYS A 216 -22.00 -7.67 -16.90
CA LYS A 216 -22.14 -9.13 -16.92
C LYS A 216 -20.80 -9.77 -17.17
N GLY A 217 -20.52 -10.86 -16.49
CA GLY A 217 -19.28 -11.63 -16.63
C GLY A 217 -18.93 -12.37 -15.35
N SER A 218 -17.84 -13.12 -15.37
CA SER A 218 -17.19 -13.61 -14.14
C SER A 218 -16.60 -12.44 -13.35
N PHE A 219 -16.24 -12.67 -12.08
CA PHE A 219 -15.58 -11.63 -11.29
C PHE A 219 -14.25 -11.19 -11.92
N LEU A 220 -13.50 -12.12 -12.52
CA LEU A 220 -12.26 -11.80 -13.23
C LEU A 220 -12.52 -10.90 -14.46
N GLU A 221 -13.56 -11.20 -15.23
CA GLU A 221 -13.95 -10.36 -16.39
C GLU A 221 -14.41 -8.97 -15.93
N MET A 222 -15.15 -8.89 -14.82
CA MET A 222 -15.63 -7.63 -14.27
C MET A 222 -14.51 -6.81 -13.63
N ALA A 223 -13.54 -7.42 -12.98
CA ALA A 223 -12.38 -6.75 -12.39
C ALA A 223 -11.47 -6.11 -13.46
N ASN A 224 -11.35 -6.77 -14.62
CA ASN A 224 -10.61 -6.24 -15.76
C ASN A 224 -11.42 -5.24 -16.60
N ASN A 225 -12.69 -5.00 -16.25
CA ASN A 225 -13.52 -4.04 -16.95
C ASN A 225 -13.19 -2.60 -16.51
N ALA A 226 -13.22 -1.64 -17.44
CA ALA A 226 -13.01 -0.22 -17.13
C ALA A 226 -13.97 0.35 -16.07
N ARG A 227 -15.12 -0.31 -15.84
CA ARG A 227 -16.12 0.08 -14.83
C ARG A 227 -16.03 -0.72 -13.53
N ALA A 228 -14.97 -1.50 -13.31
CA ALA A 228 -14.72 -2.20 -12.05
C ALA A 228 -14.81 -1.29 -10.81
N PRO A 229 -14.29 -0.04 -10.81
CA PRO A 229 -14.41 0.86 -9.66
C PRO A 229 -15.86 1.22 -9.33
N GLU A 230 -16.72 1.40 -10.34
CA GLU A 230 -18.15 1.67 -10.14
C GLU A 230 -18.87 0.47 -9.52
N LEU A 231 -18.53 -0.75 -9.97
CA LEU A 231 -19.06 -1.99 -9.40
C LEU A 231 -18.64 -2.15 -7.94
N LEU A 232 -17.36 -1.93 -7.64
CA LEU A 232 -16.85 -2.01 -6.27
C LEU A 232 -17.56 -1.01 -5.35
N ALA A 233 -17.68 0.25 -5.78
CA ALA A 233 -18.38 1.28 -5.01
C ALA A 233 -19.85 0.92 -4.75
N HIS A 234 -20.55 0.36 -5.75
CA HIS A 234 -21.94 -0.11 -5.60
C HIS A 234 -22.06 -1.26 -4.61
N LEU A 235 -21.17 -2.25 -4.67
CA LEU A 235 -21.16 -3.38 -3.76
C LEU A 235 -20.82 -2.97 -2.32
N LEU A 236 -19.85 -2.09 -2.13
CA LEU A 236 -19.50 -1.52 -0.82
C LEU A 236 -20.67 -0.71 -0.23
N GLY A 237 -21.31 0.13 -1.05
CA GLY A 237 -22.51 0.87 -0.64
C GLY A 237 -23.64 -0.06 -0.19
N LYS A 238 -23.89 -1.15 -0.93
CA LYS A 238 -24.87 -2.18 -0.55
C LYS A 238 -24.53 -2.89 0.75
N LYS A 239 -23.24 -3.18 1.00
CA LYS A 239 -22.78 -3.82 2.25
C LYS A 239 -23.12 -2.93 3.44
N GLU A 240 -22.80 -1.64 3.36
CA GLU A 240 -23.06 -0.68 4.46
C GLU A 240 -24.55 -0.41 4.66
N SER A 241 -25.36 -0.33 3.59
CA SER A 241 -26.81 -0.19 3.73
C SER A 241 -27.45 -1.42 4.39
N THR A 242 -26.94 -2.62 4.12
CA THR A 242 -27.47 -3.87 4.71
C THR A 242 -27.18 -3.95 6.21
N LYS A 243 -25.99 -3.49 6.66
CA LYS A 243 -25.66 -3.36 8.09
C LYS A 243 -26.56 -2.37 8.83
N GLN A 244 -26.98 -1.29 8.17
CA GLN A 244 -27.91 -0.32 8.76
C GLN A 244 -29.35 -0.84 8.82
N GLN A 245 -29.75 -1.73 7.90
CA GLN A 245 -31.09 -2.30 7.86
C GLN A 245 -31.32 -3.32 8.99
N SER A 246 -30.30 -4.11 9.35
CA SER A 246 -30.35 -5.00 10.53
C SER A 246 -30.47 -4.26 11.87
N CYS A 247 -30.28 -2.93 11.90
CA CYS A 247 -30.56 -2.11 13.08
C CYS A 247 -31.99 -1.55 13.12
N LYS A 248 -32.71 -1.56 11.98
CA LYS A 248 -34.13 -1.15 11.92
C LYS A 248 -35.09 -2.31 12.18
N ASP A 249 -34.62 -3.54 11.97
CA ASP A 249 -35.32 -4.78 12.31
C ASP A 249 -34.85 -5.37 13.66
N ALA A 250 -34.65 -4.51 14.67
CA ALA A 250 -34.76 -5.00 16.04
C ALA A 250 -36.14 -5.67 16.19
N PRO A 251 -36.26 -6.87 16.79
CA PRO A 251 -37.52 -7.59 16.84
C PRO A 251 -38.61 -6.66 17.41
N LYS A 252 -39.58 -6.28 16.58
CA LYS A 252 -40.87 -5.83 17.11
C LYS A 252 -41.50 -7.05 17.75
N GLU A 253 -41.20 -7.28 19.02
CA GLU A 253 -42.00 -8.00 20.02
C GLU A 253 -43.04 -8.98 19.42
N VAL A 254 -42.58 -10.03 18.70
CA VAL A 254 -43.48 -11.01 18.06
C VAL A 254 -44.02 -12.01 19.10
N GLU A 255 -43.32 -12.22 20.22
CA GLU A 255 -43.79 -13.14 21.28
C GLU A 255 -45.03 -12.64 22.03
N LYS A 256 -45.30 -11.32 22.08
CA LYS A 256 -46.44 -10.78 22.83
C LYS A 256 -47.78 -11.02 22.13
N ASP A 257 -47.81 -11.02 20.80
CA ASP A 257 -49.05 -11.18 20.04
C ASP A 257 -49.52 -12.64 19.97
N GLU A 258 -48.61 -13.61 19.90
CA GLU A 258 -48.97 -15.04 19.88
C GLU A 258 -49.57 -15.49 21.21
N GLN A 259 -48.96 -15.13 22.34
CA GLN A 259 -49.48 -15.46 23.67
C GLN A 259 -50.79 -14.72 23.99
N LYS A 260 -50.94 -13.47 23.55
CA LYS A 260 -52.20 -12.72 23.67
C LYS A 260 -53.31 -13.35 22.82
N SER A 261 -53.01 -13.83 21.61
CA SER A 261 -53.98 -14.55 20.76
C SER A 261 -54.42 -15.88 21.40
N LYS A 262 -53.48 -16.60 22.03
CA LYS A 262 -53.74 -17.85 22.73
C LYS A 262 -54.73 -17.66 23.87
N CYS A 263 -54.54 -16.67 24.74
CA CYS A 263 -55.48 -16.42 25.83
C CYS A 263 -56.85 -15.95 25.32
N GLN A 264 -56.91 -15.12 24.28
CA GLN A 264 -58.17 -14.62 23.72
C GLN A 264 -59.01 -15.71 23.03
N SER A 265 -58.39 -16.80 22.58
CA SER A 265 -59.08 -17.94 21.97
C SER A 265 -59.83 -18.84 22.97
N ILE A 266 -59.62 -18.65 24.28
CA ILE A 266 -60.24 -19.46 25.34
C ILE A 266 -61.55 -18.81 25.80
N THR A 267 -62.68 -19.35 25.34
CA THR A 267 -64.03 -18.84 25.69
C THR A 267 -64.58 -19.41 27.00
N GLU A 268 -64.05 -20.54 27.46
CA GLU A 268 -64.49 -21.21 28.70
C GLU A 268 -63.69 -20.74 29.92
N LYS A 269 -64.39 -20.23 30.95
CA LYS A 269 -63.78 -19.70 32.18
C LYS A 269 -62.91 -20.73 32.92
N SER A 270 -63.33 -21.99 33.00
CA SER A 270 -62.60 -23.06 33.69
C SER A 270 -61.27 -23.39 33.02
N LYS A 271 -61.21 -23.38 31.69
CA LYS A 271 -59.99 -23.59 30.90
C LYS A 271 -59.05 -22.39 30.96
N CYS A 272 -59.60 -21.17 31.00
CA CYS A 272 -58.81 -19.95 31.13
C CYS A 272 -58.02 -19.89 32.45
N THR A 273 -58.65 -20.25 33.57
CA THR A 273 -57.99 -20.27 34.88
C THR A 273 -57.03 -21.44 35.09
N ALA A 274 -57.07 -22.45 34.21
CA ALA A 274 -56.16 -23.60 34.24
C ALA A 274 -54.86 -23.34 33.47
N ASP A 275 -54.85 -22.41 32.51
CA ASP A 275 -53.63 -21.95 31.84
C ASP A 275 -52.84 -21.01 32.77
N LYS A 276 -51.54 -21.26 32.92
CA LYS A 276 -50.70 -20.54 33.88
C LYS A 276 -50.49 -19.09 33.48
N ASP A 277 -50.54 -18.81 32.18
CA ASP A 277 -50.18 -17.52 31.59
C ASP A 277 -51.40 -16.62 31.36
N CYS A 278 -52.61 -17.17 31.49
CA CYS A 278 -53.88 -16.45 31.30
C CYS A 278 -54.66 -16.28 32.62
N GLU A 279 -55.46 -15.22 32.69
CA GLU A 279 -56.43 -14.94 33.74
C GLU A 279 -57.78 -14.50 33.17
N TYR A 280 -58.86 -14.83 33.88
CA TYR A 280 -60.21 -14.43 33.48
C TYR A 280 -60.59 -13.11 34.18
N LYS A 281 -60.56 -12.00 33.44
CA LYS A 281 -60.94 -10.66 33.91
C LYS A 281 -61.88 -9.98 32.90
N ASP A 282 -62.84 -9.21 33.42
CA ASP A 282 -63.82 -8.46 32.61
C ASP A 282 -64.66 -9.33 31.65
N GLY A 283 -64.99 -10.57 32.07
CA GLY A 283 -65.79 -11.49 31.26
C GLY A 283 -65.05 -12.14 30.07
N LYS A 284 -63.73 -11.97 29.97
CA LYS A 284 -62.88 -12.56 28.91
C LYS A 284 -61.56 -13.09 29.48
N CYS A 285 -60.93 -14.02 28.77
CA CYS A 285 -59.61 -14.54 29.12
C CYS A 285 -58.51 -13.61 28.57
N LYS A 286 -57.59 -13.16 29.41
CA LYS A 286 -56.50 -12.21 29.10
C LYS A 286 -55.17 -12.73 29.65
N LEU A 287 -54.05 -12.24 29.13
CA LEU A 287 -52.71 -12.57 29.65
C LEU A 287 -52.54 -11.91 31.05
N LYS A 288 -51.89 -12.59 32.00
CA LYS A 288 -51.60 -12.00 33.31
C LYS A 288 -50.55 -10.90 33.18
N GLU A 289 -50.86 -9.70 33.65
CA GLU A 289 -49.90 -8.60 33.79
C GLU A 289 -49.31 -8.61 35.21
N GLU A 290 -47.97 -8.77 35.28
CA GLU A 290 -47.05 -8.74 36.44
C GLU A 290 -46.78 -10.04 37.24
N GLY A 291 -45.50 -10.49 37.19
CA GLY A 291 -45.03 -11.61 38.03
C GLY A 291 -43.67 -12.27 37.78
N VAL A 292 -42.63 -11.62 37.23
CA VAL A 292 -41.23 -11.99 37.58
C VAL A 292 -40.52 -10.72 38.06
N LYS A 293 -40.23 -10.71 39.36
CA LYS A 293 -39.85 -9.59 40.21
C LYS A 293 -38.50 -8.96 39.84
N ALA A 294 -38.45 -7.63 39.97
CA ALA A 294 -37.27 -6.88 40.40
C ALA A 294 -37.38 -6.59 41.92
N GLU A 295 -36.26 -6.70 42.63
CA GLU A 295 -35.92 -6.15 43.96
C GLU A 295 -34.43 -5.77 43.81
N ASN A 296 -33.87 -4.62 44.19
CA ASN A 296 -34.30 -3.48 45.00
C ASN A 296 -33.55 -2.19 44.56
N ASP A 297 -34.11 -1.09 45.04
CA ASP A 297 -33.74 0.34 45.02
C ASP A 297 -32.24 0.71 45.08
N ASP A 298 -31.81 1.76 44.36
CA ASP A 298 -31.73 3.14 44.91
C ASP A 298 -31.29 4.18 43.83
N LYS A 299 -31.62 5.46 44.08
CA LYS A 299 -31.47 6.65 43.20
C LYS A 299 -30.11 6.82 42.49
N THR A 300 -30.13 7.32 41.23
CA THR A 300 -29.70 8.70 40.81
C THR A 300 -29.31 8.76 39.31
N THR A 301 -29.92 9.71 38.59
CA THR A 301 -29.56 10.33 37.28
C THR A 301 -29.33 9.46 36.03
N LYS A 302 -30.26 9.62 35.09
CA LYS A 302 -30.28 9.13 33.72
C LYS A 302 -29.44 10.05 32.81
N ASN A 303 -28.30 9.57 32.32
CA ASN A 303 -27.56 10.19 31.22
C ASN A 303 -27.65 9.28 29.99
N THR A 304 -28.29 9.79 28.94
CA THR A 304 -28.31 9.26 27.57
C THR A 304 -26.90 9.16 27.00
N THR A 305 -26.40 7.96 26.68
CA THR A 305 -25.32 7.73 25.70
C THR A 305 -25.36 6.28 25.22
N GLY A 306 -25.64 6.11 23.93
CA GLY A 306 -25.24 5.00 23.05
C GLY A 306 -25.35 3.56 23.59
N SER A 307 -26.50 2.91 23.40
CA SER A 307 -26.53 1.44 23.40
C SER A 307 -25.93 0.93 22.08
N ASN A 308 -24.68 0.46 22.17
CA ASN A 308 -24.00 -0.29 21.14
C ASN A 308 -24.70 -1.65 20.96
N CYS A 309 -25.24 -1.92 19.77
CA CYS A 309 -25.75 -3.24 19.42
C CYS A 309 -24.66 -4.02 18.68
N PHE A 310 -23.84 -4.75 19.43
CA PHE A 310 -22.96 -5.77 18.89
C PHE A 310 -23.68 -7.12 18.99
N VAL A 311 -24.41 -7.49 17.94
CA VAL A 311 -24.96 -8.84 17.77
C VAL A 311 -24.46 -9.34 16.42
N ILE A 312 -23.32 -10.02 16.43
CA ILE A 312 -22.83 -10.78 15.28
C ILE A 312 -23.63 -12.07 15.25
N ASN A 313 -24.67 -12.12 14.41
CA ASN A 313 -25.20 -13.41 14.01
C ASN A 313 -24.28 -13.98 12.92
N LYS A 314 -23.82 -15.22 13.14
CA LYS A 314 -22.85 -15.94 12.31
C LYS A 314 -23.18 -15.76 10.83
N ALA A 315 -22.34 -15.00 10.12
CA ALA A 315 -22.58 -14.65 8.73
C ALA A 315 -22.70 -15.94 7.90
N SER A 316 -23.76 -16.02 7.08
CA SER A 316 -23.89 -17.10 6.12
C SER A 316 -22.68 -17.07 5.16
N PRO A 317 -22.01 -18.21 4.90
CA PRO A 317 -20.73 -18.28 4.18
C PRO A 317 -20.77 -17.74 2.73
N TRP A 318 -21.94 -17.35 2.23
CA TRP A 318 -22.14 -16.79 0.90
C TRP A 318 -21.65 -15.34 0.76
N LEU A 319 -21.46 -14.60 1.86
CA LEU A 319 -21.00 -13.19 1.82
C LEU A 319 -19.48 -13.02 1.81
N ALA A 320 -18.71 -14.06 2.16
CA ALA A 320 -17.24 -13.99 2.23
C ALA A 320 -16.57 -13.90 0.84
N PHE A 321 -17.26 -14.31 -0.23
CA PHE A 321 -16.73 -14.34 -1.60
C PHE A 321 -16.76 -12.98 -2.34
N LEU A 322 -17.24 -11.91 -1.70
CA LEU A 322 -17.44 -10.60 -2.37
C LEU A 322 -16.28 -9.60 -2.18
N ILE A 323 -15.20 -10.00 -1.51
CA ILE A 323 -14.08 -9.11 -1.11
C ILE A 323 -12.71 -9.73 -1.41
N LEU A 324 -12.61 -10.54 -2.47
CA LEU A 324 -11.33 -10.88 -3.08
C LEU A 324 -11.23 -10.27 -4.48
#